data_AF-J4THB5-F1
#
_entry.id   AF-J4THB5-F1
#
_cell.length_a   1.000
_cell.length_b   1.000
_cell.length_c   1.000
_cell.angle_alpha   90.00
_cell.angle_beta   90.00
_cell.angle_gamma   90.00
#
_symmetry.space_group_name_H-M   'P 1'
#
loop_
_entity.id
_entity.type
_entity.pdbx_description
1 polymer ?
#
loop_
_entity_poly.entity_id
_entity_poly.type
_entity_poly.pdbx_seq_one_letter_code
_entity_poly.pdbx_strand_id
1 'polypeptide(L)'
;MSTGLVACGGSETGLQLVVQENHQVLQRFTISQLRQLPQVEIATPQSRGAQVQKGPSVRSILNAAGATGVIGVRVEGRDPAQTLTAAELDDRTILGFTKRDTLKLTGATLGRDQWVRDVTDLVVNP
;
A
#
# COMPACT_ATOMS: atom_id res chain seq x y z
N MET A 1 -44.51 10.46 -10.91
CA MET A 1 -44.55 9.42 -9.86
C MET A 1 -43.18 8.76 -9.82
N SER A 2 -42.42 9.07 -8.77
CA SER A 2 -41.05 8.59 -8.57
C SER A 2 -41.02 7.13 -8.14
N THR A 3 -40.06 6.38 -8.68
CA THR A 3 -39.44 5.17 -8.10
C THR A 3 -38.00 5.20 -8.65
N GLY A 4 -36.90 5.22 -7.90
CA GLY A 4 -36.68 4.72 -6.56
C GLY A 4 -35.67 3.57 -6.66
N LEU A 5 -34.39 3.88 -6.85
CA LEU A 5 -33.29 2.94 -6.63
C LEU A 5 -32.21 3.68 -5.84
N VAL A 6 -32.34 3.55 -4.52
CA VAL A 6 -31.37 3.95 -3.53
C VAL A 6 -30.21 2.96 -3.62
N ALA A 7 -29.09 3.39 -4.19
CA ALA A 7 -27.82 2.70 -4.00
C ALA A 7 -27.27 3.08 -2.62
N CYS A 8 -27.73 2.38 -1.58
CA CYS A 8 -27.03 2.34 -0.29
C CYS A 8 -25.76 1.49 -0.43
N GLY A 9 -24.75 2.03 -1.11
CA GLY A 9 -23.37 1.57 -0.94
C GLY A 9 -22.83 2.28 0.29
N GLY A 10 -22.82 1.59 1.43
CA GLY A 10 -22.26 2.14 2.66
C GLY A 10 -20.86 2.68 2.38
N SER A 11 -20.67 3.97 2.61
CA SER A 11 -19.35 4.58 2.63
C SER A 11 -18.56 3.88 3.73
N GLU A 12 -17.76 2.88 3.37
CA GLU A 12 -16.68 2.41 4.23
C GLU A 12 -15.69 3.58 4.34
N THR A 13 -15.97 4.48 5.27
CA THR A 13 -15.08 5.53 5.78
C THR A 13 -13.91 4.93 6.58
N GLY A 14 -13.45 3.74 6.20
CA GLY A 14 -12.20 3.16 6.67
C GLY A 14 -11.02 3.77 5.92
N LEU A 15 -9.83 3.70 6.52
CA LEU A 15 -8.59 3.97 5.80
C LEU A 15 -8.48 3.04 4.60
N GLN A 16 -8.41 3.64 3.41
CA GLN A 16 -8.26 2.93 2.14
C GLN A 16 -6.88 3.22 1.57
N LEU A 17 -6.29 2.21 0.94
CA LEU A 17 -5.14 2.40 0.06
C LEU A 17 -5.64 2.63 -1.36
N VAL A 18 -5.24 3.74 -1.97
CA VAL A 18 -5.54 4.05 -3.36
C VAL A 18 -4.35 3.69 -4.23
N VAL A 19 -4.57 2.93 -5.29
CA VAL A 19 -3.57 2.72 -6.34
C VAL A 19 -4.01 3.52 -7.55
N GLN A 20 -3.14 4.39 -8.05
CA GLN A 20 -3.46 5.29 -9.15
C GLN A 20 -2.32 5.40 -10.15
N GLU A 21 -2.66 5.66 -11.40
CA GLU A 21 -1.73 5.89 -12.51
C GLU A 21 -2.28 7.02 -13.38
N ASN A 22 -1.45 7.97 -13.80
CA ASN A 22 -1.89 9.09 -14.65
C ASN A 22 -3.13 9.84 -14.12
N HIS A 23 -3.21 10.06 -12.81
CA HIS A 23 -4.35 10.66 -12.11
C HIS A 23 -5.67 9.86 -12.18
N GLN A 24 -5.63 8.62 -12.67
CA GLN A 24 -6.77 7.69 -12.66
C GLN A 24 -6.58 6.67 -11.54
N VAL A 25 -7.65 6.43 -10.78
CA VAL A 25 -7.66 5.38 -9.76
C VAL A 25 -7.78 4.03 -10.44
N LEU A 26 -6.77 3.17 -10.28
CA LEU A 26 -6.81 1.78 -10.73
C LEU A 26 -7.62 0.92 -9.76
N GLN A 27 -7.40 1.09 -8.46
CA GLN A 27 -8.09 0.34 -7.42
C GLN A 27 -8.09 1.07 -6.07
N ARG A 28 -9.12 0.82 -5.25
CA ARG A 28 -9.17 1.17 -3.83
C ARG A 28 -9.22 -0.12 -3.01
N PHE A 29 -8.30 -0.28 -2.07
CA PHE A 29 -8.29 -1.42 -1.17
C PHE A 29 -8.67 -1.00 0.24
N THR A 30 -9.56 -1.76 0.86
CA THR A 30 -9.73 -1.76 2.31
C THR A 30 -8.60 -2.53 2.99
N ILE A 31 -8.36 -2.26 4.27
CA ILE A 31 -7.41 -3.05 5.08
C ILE A 31 -7.75 -4.54 5.03
N SER A 32 -9.03 -4.91 5.08
CA SER A 32 -9.48 -6.31 5.02
C SER A 32 -9.09 -6.97 3.70
N GLN A 33 -9.26 -6.29 2.56
CA GLN A 33 -8.83 -6.80 1.25
C GLN A 33 -7.30 -6.97 1.19
N LEU A 34 -6.54 -6.02 1.72
CA LEU A 34 -5.07 -6.13 1.77
C LEU A 34 -4.59 -7.32 2.62
N ARG A 35 -5.32 -7.68 3.67
CA ARG A 35 -5.02 -8.87 4.50
C ARG A 35 -5.26 -10.19 3.76
N GLN A 36 -6.09 -10.19 2.71
CA GLN A 36 -6.38 -11.36 1.88
C GLN A 36 -5.34 -11.57 0.77
N LEU A 37 -4.53 -10.56 0.46
CA LEU A 37 -3.40 -10.71 -0.46
C LEU A 37 -2.31 -11.61 0.15
N PRO A 38 -1.42 -12.21 -0.66
CA PRO A 38 -0.30 -12.99 -0.15
C PRO A 38 0.53 -12.19 0.87
N GLN A 39 0.66 -12.74 2.08
CA GLN A 39 1.40 -12.12 3.18
C GLN A 39 2.82 -12.65 3.22
N VAL A 40 3.79 -11.75 3.35
CA VAL A 40 5.20 -12.12 3.57
C VAL A 40 5.67 -11.57 4.91
N GLU A 41 6.65 -12.25 5.50
CA GLU A 41 7.34 -11.78 6.70
C GLU A 41 8.78 -11.41 6.33
N ILE A 42 9.21 -10.22 6.75
CA ILE A 42 10.55 -9.71 6.48
C ILE A 42 11.25 -9.33 7.78
N ALA A 43 12.55 -9.60 7.84
CA ALA A 43 13.40 -9.09 8.90
C ALA A 43 13.72 -7.61 8.63
N THR A 44 13.52 -6.76 9.64
CA THR A 44 13.91 -5.35 9.66
C THR A 44 14.73 -5.09 10.94
N PRO A 45 15.97 -5.61 11.03
CA PRO A 45 16.81 -5.44 12.23
C PRO A 45 17.07 -3.97 12.57
N GLN A 46 17.03 -3.08 11.58
CA GLN A 46 17.17 -1.64 11.74
C GLN A 46 16.00 -0.99 12.51
N SER A 47 14.85 -1.69 12.63
CA SER A 47 13.70 -1.24 13.41
C SER A 47 14.06 -1.06 14.89
N ARG A 48 13.60 0.04 15.50
CA ARG A 48 13.57 0.17 16.98
C ARG A 48 12.36 -0.49 17.62
N GLY A 49 11.37 -0.89 16.81
CA GLY A 49 10.18 -1.61 17.26
C GLY A 49 10.29 -3.09 16.90
N ALA A 50 9.23 -3.65 16.33
CA ALA A 50 9.26 -5.02 15.82
C ALA A 50 10.36 -5.18 14.76
N GLN A 51 11.24 -6.16 14.98
CA GLN A 51 12.33 -6.51 14.06
C GLN A 51 11.90 -7.51 12.97
N VAL A 52 10.66 -8.00 13.05
CA VAL A 52 9.99 -8.72 11.98
C VAL A 52 8.73 -7.93 11.62
N GLN A 53 8.50 -7.71 10.33
CA GLN A 53 7.32 -7.03 9.80
C GLN A 53 6.56 -7.99 8.88
N LYS A 54 5.23 -7.83 8.82
CA LYS A 54 4.35 -8.68 8.03
C LYS A 54 3.36 -7.83 7.22
N GLY A 55 3.18 -8.19 5.97
CA GLY A 55 2.24 -7.53 5.06
C GLY A 55 2.35 -8.06 3.63
N PRO A 56 1.46 -7.64 2.72
CA PRO A 56 1.65 -7.88 1.30
C PRO A 56 2.84 -7.09 0.75
N SER A 57 3.54 -7.65 -0.24
CA SER A 57 4.56 -6.91 -0.99
C SER A 57 3.91 -5.80 -1.81
N VAL A 58 4.60 -4.68 -2.00
CA VAL A 58 4.10 -3.58 -2.85
C VAL A 58 3.79 -4.12 -4.25
N ARG A 59 4.67 -4.96 -4.80
CA ARG A 59 4.46 -5.66 -6.09
C ARG A 59 3.12 -6.42 -6.13
N SER A 60 2.80 -7.20 -5.10
CA SER A 60 1.55 -7.98 -5.07
C SER A 60 0.30 -7.09 -5.05
N ILE A 61 0.36 -5.93 -4.39
CA ILE A 61 -0.73 -4.94 -4.36
C ILE A 61 -0.92 -4.34 -5.76
N LEU A 62 0.17 -3.95 -6.42
CA LEU A 62 0.13 -3.38 -7.78
C LEU A 62 -0.46 -4.38 -8.78
N ASN A 63 -0.06 -5.65 -8.70
CA ASN A 63 -0.61 -6.71 -9.54
C ASN A 63 -2.12 -6.89 -9.29
N ALA A 64 -2.55 -6.88 -8.02
CA ALA A 64 -3.97 -6.97 -7.66
C ALA A 64 -4.77 -5.73 -8.09
N ALA A 65 -4.12 -4.57 -8.23
CA ALA A 65 -4.70 -3.35 -8.77
C ALA A 65 -4.78 -3.34 -10.31
N GLY A 66 -4.18 -4.32 -10.98
CA GLY A 66 -4.10 -4.35 -12.45
C GLY A 66 -3.08 -3.36 -13.03
N ALA A 67 -2.13 -2.88 -12.23
CA ALA A 67 -1.05 -2.03 -12.74
C ALA A 67 -0.14 -2.84 -13.68
N THR A 68 0.21 -2.27 -14.82
CA THR A 68 1.04 -2.92 -15.85
C THR A 68 2.21 -2.00 -16.21
N GLY A 69 3.32 -2.57 -16.71
CA GLY A 69 4.47 -1.76 -17.14
C GLY A 69 5.08 -0.88 -16.03
N VAL A 70 5.03 -1.33 -14.78
CA VAL A 70 5.50 -0.54 -13.63
C VAL A 70 7.02 -0.39 -13.68
N ILE A 71 7.50 0.85 -13.81
CA ILE A 71 8.92 1.22 -13.77
C ILE A 71 9.31 1.97 -12.49
N GLY A 72 8.32 2.55 -11.80
CA GLY A 72 8.48 3.18 -10.51
C GLY A 72 7.15 3.41 -9.80
N VAL A 73 7.18 3.49 -8.48
CA VAL A 73 5.99 3.79 -7.67
C VAL A 73 6.33 4.78 -6.58
N ARG A 74 5.59 5.89 -6.55
CA ARG A 74 5.64 6.81 -5.43
C ARG A 74 4.65 6.38 -4.36
N VAL A 75 5.15 6.20 -3.14
CA VAL A 75 4.39 5.81 -1.96
C VAL A 75 4.16 7.04 -1.10
N GLU A 76 2.90 7.38 -0.87
CA GLU A 76 2.49 8.58 -0.13
C GLU A 76 1.80 8.23 1.19
N GLY A 77 2.01 9.07 2.20
CA GLY A 77 1.47 8.89 3.54
C GLY A 77 1.87 10.06 4.43
N ARG A 78 1.95 9.83 5.75
CA ARG A 78 2.26 10.89 6.73
C ARG A 78 3.71 11.38 6.66
N ASP A 79 4.65 10.47 6.36
CA ASP A 79 6.07 10.81 6.27
C ASP A 79 6.43 11.23 4.83
N PRO A 80 7.62 11.83 4.59
CA PRO A 80 8.03 12.21 3.24
C PRO A 80 7.90 11.04 2.25
N ALA A 81 7.13 11.26 1.19
CA ALA A 81 6.85 10.24 0.20
C ALA A 81 8.13 9.73 -0.48
N GLN A 82 8.14 8.43 -0.78
CA GLN A 82 9.29 7.74 -1.34
C GLN A 82 8.96 7.22 -2.73
N THR A 83 9.89 7.32 -3.66
CA THR A 83 9.75 6.69 -4.98
C THR A 83 10.59 5.42 -4.99
N LEU A 84 9.90 4.28 -5.11
CA LEU A 84 10.50 2.98 -5.32
C LEU A 84 10.79 2.78 -6.81
N THR A 85 12.00 2.36 -7.13
CA THR A 85 12.39 1.92 -8.47
C THR A 85 11.85 0.50 -8.75
N ALA A 86 11.81 0.10 -10.02
CA ALA A 86 11.47 -1.28 -10.40
C ALA A 86 12.29 -2.35 -9.66
N ALA A 87 13.56 -2.06 -9.35
CA ALA A 87 14.43 -2.98 -8.60
C ALA A 87 14.05 -3.10 -7.12
N GLU A 88 13.48 -2.04 -6.53
CA GLU A 88 13.03 -2.03 -5.12
C GLU A 88 11.61 -2.59 -4.95
N LEU A 89 10.85 -2.74 -6.04
CA LEU A 89 9.58 -3.46 -6.08
C LEU A 89 9.82 -4.98 -6.04
N ASP A 90 10.56 -5.46 -5.04
CA ASP A 90 10.80 -6.88 -4.76
C ASP A 90 9.80 -7.45 -3.75
N ASP A 91 9.93 -8.75 -3.43
CA ASP A 91 9.04 -9.41 -2.47
C ASP A 91 9.40 -9.08 -1.01
N ARG A 92 10.39 -8.21 -0.78
CA ARG A 92 10.87 -7.78 0.54
C ARG A 92 10.58 -6.32 0.85
N THR A 93 9.97 -5.58 -0.08
CA THR A 93 9.39 -4.26 0.16
C THR A 93 7.87 -4.41 0.33
N ILE A 94 7.37 -4.11 1.52
CA ILE A 94 6.01 -4.46 1.94
C ILE A 94 5.25 -3.24 2.46
N LEU A 95 3.92 -3.34 2.45
CA LEU A 95 3.06 -2.51 3.30
C LEU A 95 2.61 -3.31 4.51
N GLY A 96 3.24 -3.07 5.66
CA GLY A 96 2.89 -3.72 6.91
C GLY A 96 1.72 -3.05 7.63
N PHE A 97 0.92 -3.84 8.35
CA PHE A 97 -0.20 -3.34 9.15
C PHE A 97 0.28 -2.82 10.50
N THR A 98 -0.17 -1.64 10.90
CA THR A 98 0.09 -1.10 12.24
C THR A 98 -0.99 -1.53 13.23
N LYS A 99 -0.74 -1.32 14.54
CA LYS A 99 -1.73 -1.56 15.61
C LYS A 99 -2.96 -0.64 15.51
N ARG A 100 -2.92 0.40 14.68
CA ARG A 100 -4.01 1.36 14.46
C ARG A 100 -4.78 1.09 13.16
N ASP A 101 -4.58 -0.09 12.57
CA ASP A 101 -5.11 -0.46 11.25
C ASP A 101 -4.76 0.55 10.14
N THR A 102 -3.55 1.11 10.21
CA THR A 102 -2.93 1.88 9.12
C THR A 102 -1.85 1.04 8.43
N LEU A 103 -1.35 1.53 7.29
CA LEU A 103 -0.28 0.89 6.53
C LEU A 103 1.06 1.58 6.77
N LYS A 104 2.14 0.82 6.67
CA LYS A 104 3.51 1.33 6.76
C LYS A 104 4.38 0.68 5.70
N LEU A 105 5.02 1.49 4.86
CA LEU A 105 6.08 1.03 3.97
C LEU A 105 7.31 0.66 4.77
N THR A 106 7.79 -0.57 4.57
CA THR A 106 9.06 -1.06 5.11
C THR A 106 9.71 -2.04 4.16
N GLY A 107 11.03 -2.16 4.21
CA GLY A 107 11.76 -3.16 3.46
C GLY A 107 13.06 -3.54 4.16
N ALA A 108 13.56 -4.75 3.87
CA ALA A 108 14.83 -5.22 4.42
C ALA A 108 16.01 -4.39 3.93
N THR A 109 15.93 -3.88 2.70
CA THR A 109 16.94 -3.03 2.05
C THR A 109 16.69 -1.53 2.22
N LEU A 110 15.50 -1.14 2.68
CA LEU A 110 15.15 0.26 2.89
C LEU A 110 15.71 0.79 4.21
N GLY A 111 16.35 1.96 4.13
CA GLY A 111 16.68 2.78 5.28
C GLY A 111 15.42 3.18 6.05
N ARG A 112 15.56 3.40 7.36
CA ARG A 112 14.42 3.80 8.21
C ARG A 112 13.85 5.16 7.87
N ASP A 113 14.68 6.03 7.34
CA ASP A 113 14.34 7.33 6.78
C ASP A 113 13.51 7.22 5.50
N GLN A 114 13.56 6.07 4.81
CA GLN A 114 12.72 5.75 3.67
C GLN A 114 11.41 5.02 4.06
N TRP A 115 11.11 4.89 5.35
CA TRP A 115 9.84 4.27 5.77
C TRP A 115 8.74 5.31 5.80
N VAL A 116 7.62 4.99 5.16
CA VAL A 116 6.43 5.86 5.12
C VAL A 116 5.35 5.27 6.01
N ARG A 117 4.90 6.02 7.01
CA ARG A 117 3.79 5.60 7.90
C ARG A 117 2.47 6.18 7.43
N ASP A 118 1.41 5.48 7.82
CA ASP A 118 0.03 5.83 7.50
C ASP A 118 -0.12 6.04 5.97
N VAL A 119 0.38 5.06 5.20
CA VAL A 119 0.35 5.07 3.73
C VAL A 119 -1.10 5.07 3.25
N THR A 120 -1.40 5.98 2.32
CA THR A 120 -2.73 6.17 1.73
C THR A 120 -2.74 5.95 0.23
N ASP A 121 -1.63 6.19 -0.46
CA ASP A 121 -1.58 6.17 -1.93
C ASP A 121 -0.32 5.48 -2.47
N LEU A 122 -0.52 4.75 -3.56
CA LEU A 122 0.53 4.26 -4.45
C LEU A 122 0.30 4.89 -5.83
N VAL A 123 1.20 5.78 -6.23
CA VAL A 123 1.18 6.44 -7.53
C VAL A 123 2.14 5.72 -8.46
N VAL A 124 1.59 5.01 -9.43
CA VAL A 124 2.32 4.21 -10.42
C VAL A 124 2.83 5.12 -11.52
N ASN A 125 4.10 4.91 -11.90
CA ASN A 125 4.78 5.63 -12.98
C ASN A 125 4.61 7.16 -12.89
N PRO A 126 4.94 7.77 -11.73
CA PRO A 126 4.74 9.20 -11.47
C PRO A 126 5.65 10.09 -12.32
#